data_AF-Q1G3D2-F1
#
_entry.id   AF-Q1G3D2-F1
#
_cell.length_a   1.000
_cell.length_b   1.000
_cell.length_c   1.000
_cell.angle_alpha   90.00
_cell.angle_beta   90.00
_cell.angle_gamma   90.00
#
_symmetry.space_group_name_H-M   'P 1'
#
loop_
_entity.id
_entity.type
_entity.pdbx_description
1 polymer ?
#
loop_
_entity_poly.entity_id
_entity_poly.type
_entity_poly.pdbx_seq_one_letter_code
_entity_poly.pdbx_strand_id
1 'polypeptide(L)'
;MILEHRAVGSYLTHLGWGSVLEGMVGGVMLLAWPMQADHFFNTTLIVDKLRAAVRVGENRDSVPDSDKLARILAESAREDLPERVTLMKLREKAMEAIKEGGSSYKNLDELVAEMCL
;
A
#
# COMPACT_ATOMS: atom_id res chain seq x y z
N MET A 1 -12.31 0.43 -8.80
CA MET A 1 -11.51 -0.81 -8.61
C MET A 1 -12.16 -1.69 -7.53
N ILE A 2 -11.84 -2.99 -7.46
CA ILE A 2 -12.36 -3.86 -6.36
C ILE A 2 -12.01 -3.27 -4.99
N LEU A 3 -10.81 -2.70 -4.84
CA LEU A 3 -10.30 -2.15 -3.59
C LEU A 3 -11.01 -0.87 -3.11
N GLU A 4 -11.84 -0.24 -3.93
CA GLU A 4 -12.63 0.94 -3.52
C GLU A 4 -14.00 0.54 -2.95
N HIS A 5 -14.38 -0.74 -3.08
CA HIS A 5 -15.67 -1.20 -2.61
C HIS A 5 -15.66 -1.29 -1.08
N ARG A 6 -16.67 -0.69 -0.42
CA ARG A 6 -16.80 -0.60 1.05
C ARG A 6 -16.72 -1.93 1.82
N ALA A 7 -16.97 -3.05 1.15
CA ALA A 7 -16.89 -4.38 1.75
C ALA A 7 -15.46 -4.93 1.83
N VAL A 8 -14.48 -4.28 1.19
CA VAL A 8 -13.08 -4.71 1.19
C VAL A 8 -12.35 -4.02 2.33
N GLY A 9 -11.99 -4.78 3.37
CA GLY A 9 -11.26 -4.24 4.53
C GLY A 9 -9.75 -4.42 4.46
N SER A 10 -9.26 -5.40 3.68
CA SER A 10 -7.85 -5.75 3.61
C SER A 10 -7.50 -6.35 2.25
N TYR A 11 -6.23 -6.22 1.87
CA TYR A 11 -5.71 -6.66 0.58
C TYR A 11 -4.42 -7.45 0.79
N LEU A 12 -4.48 -8.77 0.55
CA LEU A 12 -3.30 -9.62 0.49
C LEU A 12 -2.58 -9.40 -0.84
N THR A 13 -1.35 -8.92 -0.78
CA THR A 13 -0.59 -8.52 -1.96
C THR A 13 0.87 -8.88 -1.84
N HIS A 14 1.50 -9.10 -2.99
CA HIS A 14 2.92 -9.35 -3.10
C HIS A 14 3.76 -8.06 -3.01
N LEU A 15 3.16 -6.88 -2.85
CA LEU A 15 3.83 -5.57 -2.75
C LEU A 15 4.56 -5.13 -4.03
N GLY A 16 4.02 -5.47 -5.20
CA GLY A 16 4.38 -4.77 -6.44
C GLY A 16 3.92 -3.31 -6.35
N TRP A 17 4.69 -2.36 -6.89
CA TRP A 17 4.47 -0.94 -6.65
C TRP A 17 3.07 -0.45 -7.07
N GLY A 18 2.54 -0.94 -8.21
CA GLY A 18 1.17 -0.65 -8.63
C GLY A 18 0.13 -1.10 -7.60
N SER A 19 0.25 -2.33 -7.09
CA SER A 19 -0.65 -2.86 -6.07
C SER A 19 -0.56 -2.10 -4.74
N VAL A 20 0.63 -1.61 -4.37
CA VAL A 20 0.81 -0.74 -3.20
C VAL A 20 0.03 0.56 -3.38
N LEU A 21 0.16 1.21 -4.54
CA LEU A 21 -0.55 2.46 -4.83
C LEU A 21 -2.07 2.26 -4.87
N GLU A 22 -2.55 1.22 -5.57
CA GLU A 22 -3.99 0.90 -5.65
C GLU A 22 -4.59 0.64 -4.27
N GLY A 23 -3.92 -0.16 -3.43
CA GLY A 23 -4.41 -0.46 -2.08
C GLY A 23 -4.34 0.74 -1.14
N MET A 24 -3.27 1.54 -1.23
CA MET A 24 -3.13 2.77 -0.44
C MET A 24 -4.21 3.79 -0.80
N VAL A 25 -4.41 4.08 -2.08
CA VAL A 25 -5.47 5.00 -2.56
C VAL A 25 -6.86 4.45 -2.25
N GLY A 26 -7.05 3.13 -2.33
CA GLY A 26 -8.29 2.45 -1.92
C GLY A 26 -8.55 2.51 -0.40
N GLY A 27 -7.55 2.85 0.42
CA GLY A 27 -7.70 2.87 1.88
C GLY A 27 -7.85 1.48 2.50
N VAL A 28 -7.38 0.44 1.81
CA VAL A 28 -7.46 -0.95 2.26
C VAL A 28 -6.18 -1.36 2.96
N MET A 29 -6.29 -2.12 4.06
CA MET A 29 -5.12 -2.53 4.83
C MET A 29 -4.28 -3.54 4.02
N LEU A 30 -3.00 -3.24 3.80
CA LEU A 30 -2.10 -4.10 3.04
C LEU A 30 -1.53 -5.23 3.91
N LEU A 31 -1.75 -6.47 3.47
CA LEU A 31 -1.11 -7.67 4.01
C LEU A 31 0.00 -8.10 3.04
N ALA A 32 1.24 -7.95 3.46
CA ALA A 32 2.42 -8.10 2.63
C ALA A 32 2.93 -9.55 2.59
N TRP A 33 3.02 -10.11 1.39
CA TRP A 33 3.62 -11.40 1.10
C TRP A 33 4.54 -11.30 -0.14
N PRO A 34 5.72 -10.67 -0.02
CA PRO A 34 6.65 -10.50 -1.13
C PRO A 34 7.14 -11.84 -1.68
N MET A 35 7.32 -11.89 -3.00
CA MET A 35 7.71 -13.10 -3.71
C MET A 35 8.93 -12.93 -4.61
N GLN A 36 9.11 -11.79 -5.28
CA GLN A 36 10.14 -11.60 -6.33
C GLN A 36 10.57 -10.14 -6.49
N ALA A 37 11.72 -9.90 -7.14
CA ALA A 37 12.14 -8.59 -7.64
C ALA A 37 12.07 -7.45 -6.61
N ASP A 38 11.42 -6.34 -6.96
CA ASP A 38 11.28 -5.14 -6.16
C ASP A 38 10.34 -5.32 -4.96
N HIS A 39 9.57 -6.41 -4.90
CA HIS A 39 8.59 -6.66 -3.83
C HIS A 39 9.23 -6.65 -2.44
N PHE A 40 10.47 -7.15 -2.31
CA PHE A 40 11.20 -7.17 -1.04
C PHE A 40 11.62 -5.77 -0.60
N PHE A 41 12.05 -4.92 -1.54
CA PHE A 41 12.37 -3.52 -1.28
C PHE A 41 11.12 -2.74 -0.89
N ASN A 42 10.04 -2.91 -1.65
CA ASN A 42 8.75 -2.30 -1.34
C ASN A 42 8.23 -2.77 0.02
N THR A 43 8.38 -4.05 0.37
CA THR A 43 8.03 -4.57 1.70
C THR A 43 8.84 -3.90 2.79
N THR A 44 10.16 -3.76 2.62
CA THR A 44 11.02 -3.07 3.59
C THR A 44 10.58 -1.62 3.78
N LEU A 45 10.26 -0.91 2.70
CA LEU A 45 9.79 0.47 2.76
C LEU A 45 8.42 0.57 3.45
N ILE A 46 7.43 -0.18 2.99
CA ILE A 46 6.04 -0.01 3.43
C ILE A 46 5.81 -0.63 4.82
N VAL A 47 6.35 -1.82 5.09
CA VAL A 47 6.19 -2.51 6.38
C VAL A 47 7.16 -1.93 7.40
N ASP A 48 8.47 -1.96 7.13
CA ASP A 48 9.45 -1.76 8.19
C ASP A 48 9.73 -0.26 8.46
N LYS A 49 9.78 0.54 7.40
CA LYS A 49 10.09 1.99 7.51
C LYS A 49 8.84 2.83 7.75
N LEU A 50 7.83 2.69 6.89
CA LEU A 50 6.61 3.49 6.99
C LEU A 50 5.61 2.92 7.99
N ARG A 51 5.64 1.61 8.26
CA ARG A 51 4.67 0.92 9.12
C ARG A 51 3.23 1.15 8.65
N ALA A 52 3.00 0.90 7.36
CA ALA A 52 1.70 1.06 6.69
C ALA A 52 1.17 -0.27 6.12
N ALA A 53 1.83 -1.40 6.41
CA ALA A 53 1.42 -2.74 6.00
C ALA A 53 1.84 -3.76 7.06
N VAL A 54 1.20 -4.93 7.08
CA VAL A 54 1.55 -6.05 7.97
C VAL A 54 2.14 -7.19 7.15
N ARG A 55 3.31 -7.69 7.54
CA ARG A 55 3.95 -8.83 6.86
C ARG A 55 3.30 -10.15 7.30
N VAL A 56 2.83 -10.94 6.34
CA VAL A 56 2.21 -12.25 6.60
C VAL A 56 3.09 -13.43 6.19
N GLY A 57 4.03 -13.20 5.29
CA GLY A 57 4.95 -14.23 4.79
C GLY A 57 5.98 -13.64 3.84
N GLU A 58 6.87 -14.49 3.33
CA GLU A 58 7.89 -14.13 2.35
C GLU A 58 8.20 -15.34 1.48
N ASN A 59 8.63 -15.08 0.24
CA ASN A 59 8.98 -16.06 -0.77
C ASN A 59 7.78 -16.85 -1.31
N ARG A 60 7.91 -17.31 -2.55
CA ARG A 60 6.87 -18.07 -3.25
C ARG A 60 6.71 -19.50 -2.74
N ASP A 61 7.80 -20.08 -2.24
CA ASP A 61 7.86 -21.48 -1.79
C ASP A 61 7.45 -21.67 -0.33
N SER A 62 7.17 -20.57 0.38
CA SER A 62 6.75 -20.58 1.77
C SER A 62 5.27 -20.25 1.85
N VAL A 63 4.47 -21.19 2.35
CA VAL A 63 3.07 -20.95 2.69
C VAL A 63 3.02 -20.49 4.15
N PRO A 64 2.46 -19.31 4.46
CA PRO A 64 2.24 -18.89 5.83
C PRO A 64 1.40 -19.90 6.59
N ASP A 65 1.69 -20.08 7.88
CA ASP A 65 0.83 -20.81 8.78
C ASP A 65 -0.61 -20.27 8.70
N SER A 66 -1.58 -21.16 8.44
CA SER A 66 -2.97 -20.76 8.15
C SER A 66 -3.64 -20.12 9.36
N ASP A 67 -3.35 -20.59 10.57
CA ASP A 67 -3.92 -20.06 11.80
C ASP A 67 -3.38 -18.66 12.07
N LYS A 68 -2.08 -18.45 11.86
CA LYS A 68 -1.45 -17.13 11.95
C LYS A 68 -2.02 -16.17 10.91
N LEU A 69 -2.18 -16.61 9.65
CA LEU A 69 -2.74 -15.77 8.60
C LEU A 69 -4.18 -15.37 8.90
N ALA A 70 -5.01 -16.31 9.37
CA ALA A 70 -6.38 -16.04 9.76
C ALA A 70 -6.48 -15.02 10.89
N ARG A 71 -5.60 -15.10 11.90
CA ARG A 71 -5.53 -14.11 12.99
C ARG A 71 -5.15 -12.73 12.47
N ILE A 72 -4.10 -12.63 11.65
CA ILE A 72 -3.68 -11.35 11.08
C ILE A 72 -4.80 -10.73 10.24
N LEU A 73 -5.50 -11.52 9.42
CA LEU A 73 -6.63 -11.05 8.62
C LEU A 73 -7.81 -10.57 9.48
N ALA A 74 -8.09 -11.26 10.59
CA ALA A 74 -9.13 -10.81 11.52
C ALA A 74 -8.73 -9.50 12.21
N GLU A 75 -7.47 -9.38 12.64
CA GLU A 75 -6.93 -8.18 13.28
C GLU A 75 -6.86 -6.99 12.32
N SER A 76 -6.59 -7.21 11.03
CA SER A 76 -6.47 -6.14 10.04
C SER A 76 -7.79 -5.42 9.75
N ALA A 77 -8.93 -5.99 10.15
CA ALA A 77 -10.24 -5.34 10.08
C ALA A 77 -10.40 -4.19 11.10
N ARG A 78 -9.54 -4.13 12.12
CA ARG A 78 -9.60 -3.08 13.14
C ARG A 78 -9.27 -1.71 12.56
N GLU A 79 -10.08 -0.72 12.92
CA GLU A 79 -9.87 0.67 12.49
C GLU A 79 -8.73 1.36 13.24
N ASP A 80 -8.48 0.94 14.49
CA ASP A 80 -7.47 1.49 15.38
C ASP A 80 -6.07 0.88 15.21
N LEU A 81 -5.91 -0.02 14.24
CA LEU A 81 -4.62 -0.63 13.94
C LEU A 81 -3.60 0.46 13.56
N PRO A 82 -2.43 0.56 14.22
CA PRO A 82 -1.44 1.60 13.95
C PRO A 82 -1.03 1.68 12.47
N GLU A 83 -0.89 0.54 11.81
CA GLU A 83 -0.55 0.43 10.40
C GLU A 83 -1.66 1.02 9.50
N ARG A 84 -2.93 0.80 9.86
CA ARG A 84 -4.07 1.39 9.14
C ARG A 84 -4.11 2.90 9.32
N VAL A 85 -3.87 3.40 10.52
CA VAL A 85 -3.81 4.85 10.79
C VAL A 85 -2.72 5.51 9.94
N THR A 86 -1.54 4.88 9.86
CA THR A 86 -0.46 5.35 8.99
C THR A 86 -0.83 5.28 7.51
N LEU A 87 -1.41 4.16 7.05
CA LEU A 87 -1.86 3.99 5.67
C LEU A 87 -2.87 5.08 5.26
N MET A 88 -3.83 5.40 6.13
CA MET A 88 -4.81 6.45 5.85
C MET A 88 -4.17 7.85 5.75
N LYS A 89 -3.14 8.14 6.57
CA LYS A 89 -2.37 9.39 6.45
C LYS A 89 -1.59 9.45 5.14
N LEU A 90 -1.00 8.33 4.69
CA LEU A 90 -0.30 8.25 3.41
C LEU A 90 -1.28 8.42 2.24
N ARG A 91 -2.46 7.81 2.32
CA ARG A 91 -3.55 7.99 1.37
C ARG A 91 -3.93 9.46 1.23
N GLU A 92 -4.17 10.16 2.35
CA GLU A 92 -4.51 11.58 2.35
C GLU A 92 -3.43 12.41 1.63
N LYS A 93 -2.16 12.19 1.97
CA LYS A 93 -1.02 12.85 1.30
C LYS A 93 -0.94 12.54 -0.19
N ALA A 94 -1.18 11.28 -0.58
CA ALA A 94 -1.17 10.87 -1.98
C ALA A 94 -2.30 11.56 -2.77
N MET A 95 -3.50 11.62 -2.19
CA MET A 95 -4.63 12.33 -2.79
C MET A 95 -4.36 13.83 -2.91
N GLU A 96 -3.69 14.44 -1.94
CA GLU A 96 -3.33 15.86 -2.00
C GLU A 96 -2.25 16.15 -3.05
N ALA A 97 -1.28 15.25 -3.20
CA ALA A 97 -0.20 15.41 -4.17
C ALA A 97 -0.69 15.47 -5.63
N ILE A 98 -1.79 14.76 -5.95
CA ILE A 98 -2.31 14.64 -7.32
C ILE A 98 -3.43 15.62 -7.67
N LYS A 99 -4.00 16.33 -6.68
CA LYS A 99 -5.00 17.38 -6.95
C LYS A 99 -4.36 18.54 -7.71
N GLU A 100 -5.20 19.35 -8.36
CA GLU A 100 -4.77 20.61 -8.98
C GLU A 100 -4.01 21.48 -7.96
N GLY A 101 -2.81 21.92 -8.35
CA GLY A 101 -1.91 22.68 -7.47
C GLY A 101 -1.12 21.84 -6.45
N GLY A 102 -1.35 20.52 -6.38
CA GLY A 102 -0.59 19.56 -5.60
C GLY A 102 0.83 19.35 -6.12
N SER A 103 1.68 18.66 -5.34
CA SER A 103 3.09 18.50 -5.67
C SER A 103 3.34 17.68 -6.93
N SER A 104 2.66 16.54 -7.11
CA SER A 104 2.83 15.70 -8.30
C SER A 104 2.22 16.36 -9.54
N TYR A 105 1.12 17.11 -9.36
CA TYR A 105 0.51 17.90 -10.42
C TYR A 105 1.52 18.95 -10.94
N LYS A 106 2.09 19.76 -10.04
CA LYS A 106 3.10 20.78 -10.39
C LYS A 106 4.34 20.19 -11.02
N ASN A 107 4.87 19.10 -10.48
CA ASN A 107 6.06 18.45 -11.05
C ASN A 107 5.80 17.95 -12.48
N LEU A 108 4.57 17.51 -12.79
CA LEU A 108 4.20 17.10 -14.14
C LEU A 108 4.11 18.30 -15.09
N ASP A 109 3.52 19.42 -14.65
CA ASP A 109 3.47 20.66 -15.43
C ASP A 109 4.88 21.18 -15.74
N GLU A 110 5.77 21.17 -14.74
CA GLU A 110 7.18 21.57 -14.90
C GLU A 110 7.91 20.67 -15.90
N LEU A 111 7.73 19.35 -15.82
CA LEU A 111 8.32 18.40 -16.77
C LEU A 111 7.84 18.66 -18.21
N VAL A 112 6.54 18.91 -18.39
CA VAL A 112 5.99 19.22 -19.72
C VAL A 112 6.57 20.52 -20.26
N ALA A 113 6.71 21.54 -19.40
CA ALA A 113 7.33 22.80 -19.79
C ALA A 113 8.79 22.63 -20.23
N GLU A 114 9.58 21.81 -19.52
CA GLU A 114 10.97 21.51 -19.89
C GLU A 114 11.08 20.76 -21.23
N MET A 115 10.14 19.88 -21.54
CA MET A 115 10.13 19.13 -22.80
C MET A 115 9.67 19.94 -24.02
N CYS A 116 9.00 21.08 -23.80
CA CYS A 116 8.56 22.00 -24.85
C CYS A 116 9.58 23.10 -25.18
N LEU A 117 10.72 23.13 -24.48
CA LEU A 117 11.89 23.97 -24.78
C LEU A 117 12.82 23.27 -25.79
#